data_AF-A0A3M1QBC9-F1
#
_entry.id   AF-A0A3M1QBC9-F1
#
_cell.length_a   1.000
_cell.length_b   1.000
_cell.length_c   1.000
_cell.angle_alpha   90.00
_cell.angle_beta   90.00
_cell.angle_gamma   90.00
#
_symmetry.space_group_name_H-M   'P 1'
#
loop_
_entity.id
_entity.type
_entity.pdbx_description
1 polymer ?
#
loop_
_entity_poly.entity_id
_entity_poly.type
_entity_poly.pdbx_seq_one_letter_code
_entity_poly.pdbx_strand_id
1 'polypeptide(L)'
;MGTQSSGSSSGSIFNLIALFFFVAGVVWILFVVIRLAGDPVEDTSPAAVLPTLEVLPTLTPSSTATNTPTPTDTLTPTLTFTPSDTPTPTSPPPPTQPTATITDTPGPTSTPTDTPTPSVSPTFTPTPTPTGPTPTFTPTISPFPFALRDNQVIFTSNFANSAGCAWQGIGGQVFGLDGLEIRGMQIHVFTPDGRFDQTTPTGSNSLYGQNSGWEVRVDNQINNLTYLVELRSAGGTPVSQPITVQFPQDCAANLALVRFVQERPF
;
A
#
# COMPACT_ATOMS: atom_id res chain seq x y z
N MET A 1 78.67 68.36 10.36
CA MET A 1 78.10 67.05 9.95
C MET A 1 77.37 66.49 11.17
N GLY A 2 76.12 66.02 11.13
CA GLY A 2 75.34 65.49 10.00
C GLY A 2 75.73 64.04 9.74
N THR A 3 74.83 63.05 9.71
CA THR A 3 73.44 63.07 9.25
C THR A 3 72.46 62.41 10.23
N GLN A 4 71.16 62.73 10.11
CA GLN A 4 70.09 61.89 10.69
C GLN A 4 69.84 60.66 9.80
N SER A 5 69.33 59.57 10.39
CA SER A 5 68.75 58.44 9.67
C SER A 5 67.30 58.26 10.12
N SER A 6 66.34 58.35 9.19
CA SER A 6 64.91 58.43 9.51
C SER A 6 64.30 57.04 9.75
N GLY A 7 63.88 56.77 10.98
CA GLY A 7 63.04 55.62 11.29
C GLY A 7 61.60 55.81 10.75
N SER A 8 61.33 55.35 9.53
CA SER A 8 60.02 55.48 8.87
C SER A 8 59.63 54.21 8.11
N SER A 9 59.28 53.15 8.84
CA SER A 9 58.79 51.88 8.27
C SER A 9 57.67 51.25 9.10
N SER A 10 57.83 51.15 10.42
CA SER A 10 56.89 50.42 11.30
C SER A 10 55.46 50.98 11.26
N GLY A 11 55.29 52.31 11.35
CA GLY A 11 53.97 52.95 11.37
C GLY A 11 53.17 52.70 10.08
N SER A 12 53.84 52.71 8.92
CA SER A 12 53.23 52.46 7.61
C SER A 12 52.66 51.05 7.51
N ILE A 13 53.33 50.05 8.10
CA ILE A 13 52.89 48.65 8.08
C ILE A 13 51.60 48.49 8.90
N PHE A 14 51.54 49.04 10.13
CA PHE A 14 50.31 48.99 10.92
C PHE A 14 49.15 49.74 10.26
N ASN A 15 49.42 50.86 9.58
CA ASN A 15 48.39 51.61 8.85
C ASN A 15 47.84 50.82 7.64
N LEU A 16 48.70 50.10 6.91
CA LEU A 16 48.28 49.19 5.84
C LEU A 16 47.46 48.00 6.36
N ILE A 17 47.84 47.41 7.50
CA ILE A 17 47.08 46.33 8.15
C ILE A 17 45.70 46.82 8.61
N ALA A 18 45.63 48.00 9.23
CA ALA A 18 44.36 48.62 9.64
C ALA A 18 43.46 48.92 8.43
N LEU A 19 44.02 49.45 7.33
CA LEU A 19 43.29 49.70 6.09
C LEU A 19 42.78 48.40 5.46
N PHE A 20 43.57 47.32 5.47
CA PHE A 20 43.14 46.01 4.97
C PHE A 20 41.93 45.48 5.75
N PHE A 21 41.98 45.48 7.10
CA PHE A 21 40.85 45.02 7.91
C PHE A 21 39.62 45.91 7.77
N PHE A 22 39.79 47.24 7.61
CA PHE A 22 38.68 48.15 7.33
C PHE A 22 38.00 47.82 5.99
N VAL A 23 38.77 47.66 4.91
CA VAL A 23 38.23 47.31 3.57
C VAL A 23 37.57 45.93 3.60
N ALA A 24 38.19 44.93 4.24
CA ALA A 24 37.60 43.60 4.40
C ALA A 24 36.27 43.65 5.18
N GLY A 25 36.18 44.47 6.24
CA GLY A 25 34.95 44.69 6.99
C GLY A 25 33.84 45.34 6.15
N VAL A 26 34.17 46.36 5.35
CA VAL A 26 33.20 47.01 4.44
C VAL A 26 32.70 46.03 3.37
N VAL A 27 33.59 45.23 2.78
CA VAL A 27 33.22 44.18 1.80
C VAL A 27 32.33 43.11 2.43
N TRP A 28 32.63 42.69 3.67
CA TRP A 28 31.79 41.72 4.39
C TRP A 28 30.39 42.28 4.71
N ILE A 29 30.30 43.54 5.14
CA ILE A 29 29.01 44.22 5.38
C ILE A 29 28.21 44.32 4.08
N LEU A 30 28.83 44.73 2.97
CA LEU A 30 28.18 44.77 1.66
C LEU A 30 27.67 43.39 1.22
N PHE A 31 28.48 42.33 1.39
CA PHE A 31 28.06 40.96 1.11
C PHE A 31 26.85 40.54 1.96
N VAL A 32 26.87 40.81 3.27
CA VAL A 32 25.75 40.51 4.17
C VAL A 32 24.49 41.29 3.77
N VAL A 33 24.61 42.58 3.41
CA VAL A 33 23.47 43.39 2.94
C VAL A 33 22.89 42.81 1.64
N ILE A 34 23.73 42.46 0.65
CA ILE A 34 23.29 41.85 -0.62
C ILE A 34 22.65 40.46 -0.42
N ARG A 35 23.02 39.73 0.65
CA ARG A 35 22.42 38.43 0.97
C ARG A 35 21.17 38.51 1.87
N LEU A 36 20.87 39.67 2.45
CA LEU A 36 19.65 39.94 3.24
C LEU A 36 18.61 40.71 2.44
N ALA A 37 19.03 41.65 1.60
CA ALA A 37 18.20 42.25 0.56
C ALA A 37 18.07 41.27 -0.61
N GLY A 38 17.24 40.25 -0.42
CA GLY A 38 16.79 39.39 -1.52
C GLY A 38 16.17 40.23 -2.63
N ASP A 39 16.25 39.72 -3.87
CA ASP A 39 15.85 40.48 -5.06
C ASP A 39 14.44 41.07 -4.91
N PRO A 40 14.22 42.34 -5.31
CA PRO A 40 12.88 42.92 -5.28
C PRO A 40 11.98 42.10 -6.19
N VAL A 41 10.96 41.47 -5.60
CA VAL A 41 10.00 40.67 -6.36
C VAL A 41 9.22 41.62 -7.28
N GLU A 42 9.60 41.66 -8.55
CA GLU A 42 8.82 42.32 -9.60
C GLU A 42 7.50 41.55 -9.76
N ASP A 43 6.50 41.93 -8.97
CA ASP A 43 5.12 41.44 -9.03
C ASP A 43 4.45 41.90 -10.34
N THR A 44 4.92 41.31 -11.43
CA THR A 44 4.34 41.35 -12.77
C THR A 44 3.14 40.41 -12.82
N SER A 45 2.22 40.60 -11.86
CA SER A 45 0.92 39.95 -11.81
C SER A 45 0.24 40.09 -13.19
N PRO A 46 0.03 38.99 -13.94
CA PRO A 46 -0.58 39.08 -15.25
C PRO A 46 -2.03 39.54 -15.05
N ALA A 47 -2.36 40.72 -15.57
CA ALA A 47 -3.66 41.34 -15.39
C ALA A 47 -4.78 40.34 -15.73
N ALA A 48 -5.57 39.97 -14.71
CA ALA A 48 -6.56 38.92 -14.84
C ALA A 48 -7.61 39.31 -15.88
N VAL A 49 -7.51 38.72 -17.08
CA VAL A 49 -8.54 38.81 -18.11
C VAL A 49 -9.78 38.14 -17.58
N LEU A 50 -10.72 38.96 -17.09
CA LEU A 50 -12.01 38.54 -16.56
C LEU A 50 -12.70 37.68 -17.63
N PRO A 51 -13.00 36.40 -17.37
CA PRO A 51 -13.63 35.55 -18.37
C PRO A 51 -14.99 36.14 -18.73
N THR A 52 -15.22 36.33 -20.03
CA THR A 52 -16.55 36.70 -20.55
C THR A 52 -17.53 35.64 -20.10
N LEU A 53 -18.69 36.04 -19.58
CA LEU A 53 -19.71 35.12 -19.08
C LEU A 53 -20.27 34.27 -20.24
N GLU A 54 -19.70 33.09 -20.41
CA GLU A 54 -20.21 32.07 -21.32
C GLU A 54 -21.51 31.51 -20.75
N VAL A 55 -22.63 31.76 -21.45
CA VAL A 55 -23.97 31.43 -20.96
C VAL A 55 -24.23 29.93 -21.14
N LEU A 56 -23.85 29.15 -20.13
CA LEU A 56 -24.12 27.72 -20.06
C LEU A 56 -25.65 27.48 -20.09
N PRO A 57 -26.17 26.60 -20.96
CA PRO A 57 -27.60 26.37 -21.06
C PRO A 57 -28.15 25.72 -19.79
N THR A 58 -29.12 26.38 -19.16
CA THR A 58 -29.82 25.84 -17.98
C THR A 58 -30.67 24.63 -18.36
N LEU A 59 -30.10 23.43 -18.22
CA LEU A 59 -30.85 22.17 -18.31
C LEU A 59 -31.72 22.01 -17.06
N THR A 60 -32.93 22.58 -17.10
CA THR A 60 -33.96 22.38 -16.07
C THR A 60 -34.26 20.88 -15.94
N PRO A 61 -34.04 20.26 -14.76
CA PRO A 61 -34.28 18.83 -14.59
C PRO A 61 -35.79 18.55 -14.56
N SER A 62 -36.34 18.14 -15.71
CA SER A 62 -37.71 17.64 -15.79
C SER A 62 -37.78 16.30 -15.05
N SER A 63 -38.45 16.28 -13.90
CA SER A 63 -38.56 15.11 -13.02
C SER A 63 -39.53 14.07 -13.59
N THR A 64 -39.12 13.37 -14.64
CA THR A 64 -39.86 12.22 -15.20
C THR A 64 -39.80 11.05 -14.24
N ALA A 65 -40.94 10.68 -13.67
CA ALA A 65 -41.06 9.51 -12.80
C ALA A 65 -40.95 8.22 -13.62
N THR A 66 -39.73 7.70 -13.77
CA THR A 66 -39.48 6.38 -14.37
C THR A 66 -40.07 5.31 -13.46
N ASN A 67 -41.00 4.51 -13.98
CA ASN A 67 -41.56 3.38 -13.23
C ASN A 67 -40.50 2.30 -13.06
N THR A 68 -40.06 2.08 -11.82
CA THR A 68 -39.12 1.01 -11.45
C THR A 68 -39.72 -0.36 -11.78
N PRO A 69 -39.13 -1.16 -12.68
CA PRO A 69 -39.52 -2.55 -12.83
C PRO A 69 -39.09 -3.33 -11.58
N THR A 70 -40.02 -4.03 -10.95
CA THR A 70 -39.73 -4.92 -9.81
C THR A 70 -38.69 -5.97 -10.22
N PRO A 71 -37.60 -6.18 -9.45
CA PRO A 71 -36.67 -7.26 -9.72
C PRO A 71 -37.42 -8.59 -9.64
N THR A 72 -37.33 -9.39 -10.71
CA THR A 72 -37.94 -10.72 -10.77
C THR A 72 -36.91 -11.75 -10.33
N ASP A 73 -37.23 -12.56 -9.32
CA ASP A 73 -36.37 -13.63 -8.84
C ASP A 73 -35.99 -14.57 -10.00
N THR A 74 -34.70 -14.56 -10.34
CA THR A 74 -34.15 -15.32 -11.47
C THR A 74 -33.39 -16.53 -10.95
N LEU A 75 -33.64 -17.67 -11.60
CA LEU A 75 -33.55 -19.01 -11.00
C LEU A 75 -32.16 -19.43 -10.47
N THR A 76 -32.21 -20.25 -9.42
CA THR A 76 -31.08 -20.94 -8.78
C THR A 76 -30.16 -21.65 -9.80
N PRO A 77 -28.83 -21.49 -9.71
CA PRO A 77 -27.91 -22.25 -10.56
C PRO A 77 -27.94 -23.73 -10.21
N THR A 78 -28.29 -24.58 -11.19
CA THR A 78 -28.23 -26.03 -11.04
C THR A 78 -26.82 -26.52 -11.37
N LEU A 79 -26.12 -27.11 -10.39
CA LEU A 79 -24.77 -27.66 -10.57
C LEU A 79 -24.81 -29.00 -11.31
N THR A 80 -24.70 -28.95 -12.64
CA THR A 80 -24.54 -30.15 -13.47
C THR A 80 -23.10 -30.66 -13.42
N PHE A 81 -22.85 -31.66 -12.57
CA PHE A 81 -21.56 -32.39 -12.56
C PHE A 81 -21.52 -33.39 -13.72
N THR A 82 -20.77 -33.07 -14.77
CA THR A 82 -20.42 -34.03 -15.84
C THR A 82 -19.15 -34.81 -15.46
N PRO A 83 -19.20 -36.12 -15.20
CA PRO A 83 -18.00 -36.94 -15.10
C PRO A 83 -17.34 -37.05 -16.49
N SER A 84 -16.01 -36.95 -16.54
CA SER A 84 -15.22 -37.03 -17.76
C SER A 84 -14.31 -38.26 -17.71
N ASP A 85 -14.90 -39.46 -17.84
CA ASP A 85 -14.15 -40.71 -17.90
C ASP A 85 -13.24 -40.72 -19.13
N THR A 86 -11.94 -40.49 -18.89
CA THR A 86 -10.91 -40.46 -19.94
C THR A 86 -10.07 -41.72 -19.84
N PRO A 87 -10.35 -42.77 -20.62
CA PRO A 87 -9.58 -44.00 -20.58
C PRO A 87 -8.23 -43.82 -21.29
N THR A 88 -7.15 -43.77 -20.51
CA THR A 88 -5.77 -43.82 -21.05
C THR A 88 -5.50 -45.21 -21.63
N PRO A 89 -5.16 -45.36 -22.93
CA PRO A 89 -4.93 -46.66 -23.54
C PRO A 89 -3.60 -47.31 -23.10
N THR A 90 -3.68 -48.55 -22.62
CA THR A 90 -2.55 -49.37 -22.18
C THR A 90 -1.65 -49.77 -23.36
N SER A 91 -0.32 -49.79 -23.16
CA SER A 91 0.62 -50.34 -24.15
C SER A 91 0.61 -51.89 -24.15
N PRO A 92 0.77 -52.55 -25.32
CA PRO A 92 0.84 -54.00 -25.39
C PRO A 92 2.20 -54.54 -24.90
N PRO A 93 2.22 -55.73 -24.26
CA PRO A 93 3.47 -56.37 -23.81
C PRO A 93 4.23 -57.02 -24.97
N PRO A 94 5.56 -57.23 -24.84
CA PRO A 94 6.34 -58.03 -25.78
C PRO A 94 5.96 -59.53 -25.70
N PRO A 95 6.04 -60.28 -26.81
CA PRO A 95 5.61 -61.68 -26.86
C PRO A 95 6.58 -62.62 -26.14
N THR A 96 6.02 -63.57 -25.37
CA THR A 96 6.78 -64.67 -24.76
C THR A 96 6.93 -65.85 -25.73
N GLN A 97 8.10 -66.50 -25.68
CA GLN A 97 8.41 -67.71 -26.46
C GLN A 97 7.70 -68.94 -25.86
N PRO A 98 7.06 -69.80 -26.67
CA PRO A 98 6.47 -71.04 -26.19
C PRO A 98 7.52 -72.15 -26.03
N THR A 99 7.53 -72.80 -24.86
CA THR A 99 8.24 -74.06 -24.63
C THR A 99 7.20 -75.10 -24.19
N ALA A 100 7.12 -76.24 -24.88
CA ALA A 100 6.07 -77.23 -24.68
C ALA A 100 6.56 -78.45 -23.87
N THR A 101 5.70 -78.97 -22.98
CA THR A 101 5.89 -80.24 -22.27
C THR A 101 4.53 -80.94 -22.07
N ILE A 102 4.55 -82.27 -22.03
CA ILE A 102 3.39 -83.17 -21.87
C ILE A 102 3.79 -84.36 -20.97
N THR A 103 2.90 -85.16 -20.39
CA THR A 103 1.43 -85.28 -20.57
C THR A 103 0.75 -85.30 -19.15
N ASP A 104 -0.37 -85.95 -18.78
CA ASP A 104 -1.32 -86.87 -19.43
C ASP A 104 -2.75 -86.82 -18.84
N THR A 105 -3.65 -87.61 -19.42
CA THR A 105 -5.04 -87.93 -19.02
C THR A 105 -5.06 -89.41 -18.55
N PRO A 106 -6.04 -89.97 -17.79
CA PRO A 106 -7.37 -89.46 -17.42
C PRO A 106 -7.75 -89.60 -15.92
N GLY A 107 -8.98 -89.21 -15.57
CA GLY A 107 -9.64 -89.70 -14.33
C GLY A 107 -10.78 -88.82 -13.78
N PRO A 108 -12.04 -89.00 -14.20
CA PRO A 108 -13.17 -88.25 -13.65
C PRO A 108 -13.89 -89.02 -12.53
N THR A 109 -13.75 -88.61 -11.26
CA THR A 109 -14.80 -88.83 -10.23
C THR A 109 -14.58 -88.00 -8.96
N SER A 110 -15.58 -87.20 -8.60
CA SER A 110 -16.29 -87.18 -7.30
C SER A 110 -16.74 -85.77 -6.89
N THR A 111 -18.02 -85.66 -6.58
CA THR A 111 -18.68 -84.45 -6.07
C THR A 111 -18.16 -84.09 -4.67
N PRO A 112 -18.19 -82.79 -4.32
CA PRO A 112 -19.25 -82.39 -3.40
C PRO A 112 -20.08 -81.20 -3.93
N THR A 113 -21.29 -81.06 -3.39
CA THR A 113 -22.18 -79.94 -3.69
C THR A 113 -21.86 -78.77 -2.76
N ASP A 114 -21.25 -77.71 -3.28
CA ASP A 114 -21.05 -76.49 -2.52
C ASP A 114 -22.41 -75.88 -2.12
N THR A 115 -22.61 -75.77 -0.82
CA THR A 115 -23.82 -75.17 -0.23
C THR A 115 -23.67 -73.65 -0.26
N PRO A 116 -24.64 -72.88 -0.78
CA PRO A 116 -24.50 -71.43 -0.90
C PRO A 116 -24.43 -70.77 0.48
N THR A 117 -23.22 -70.33 0.87
CA THR A 117 -22.96 -69.58 2.09
C THR A 117 -23.78 -68.28 2.09
N PRO A 118 -24.49 -67.94 3.18
CA PRO A 118 -25.24 -66.68 3.23
C PRO A 118 -24.29 -65.49 3.13
N SER A 119 -24.42 -64.71 2.04
CA SER A 119 -23.64 -63.49 1.85
C SER A 119 -23.96 -62.47 2.94
N VAL A 120 -22.92 -61.87 3.52
CA VAL A 120 -23.07 -60.83 4.54
C VAL A 120 -23.57 -59.55 3.86
N SER A 121 -24.83 -59.19 4.11
CA SER A 121 -25.41 -57.94 3.61
C SER A 121 -24.57 -56.74 4.06
N PRO A 122 -24.29 -55.76 3.17
CA PRO A 122 -23.48 -54.59 3.55
C PRO A 122 -24.18 -53.79 4.64
N THR A 123 -23.52 -53.65 5.80
CA THR A 123 -23.98 -52.79 6.88
C THR A 123 -23.96 -51.34 6.42
N PHE A 124 -25.11 -50.67 6.43
CA PHE A 124 -25.21 -49.25 6.09
C PHE A 124 -24.31 -48.41 7.01
N THR A 125 -23.24 -47.86 6.45
CA THR A 125 -22.41 -46.87 7.13
C THR A 125 -23.25 -45.62 7.39
N PRO A 126 -23.31 -45.07 8.62
CA PRO A 126 -24.10 -43.88 8.88
C PRO A 126 -23.55 -42.71 8.07
N THR A 127 -24.34 -42.21 7.12
CA THR A 127 -24.04 -40.98 6.38
C THR A 127 -23.88 -39.85 7.39
N PRO A 128 -22.83 -39.00 7.28
CA PRO A 128 -22.67 -37.88 8.19
C PRO A 128 -23.88 -36.94 8.05
N THR A 129 -24.70 -36.86 9.10
CA THR A 129 -25.77 -35.87 9.21
C THR A 129 -25.16 -34.50 8.95
N PRO A 130 -25.71 -33.67 8.05
CA PRO A 130 -25.17 -32.34 7.80
C PRO A 130 -25.21 -31.55 9.11
N THR A 131 -24.04 -31.16 9.62
CA THR A 131 -23.94 -30.23 10.74
C THR A 131 -24.75 -28.98 10.38
N GLY A 132 -25.66 -28.58 11.27
CA GLY A 132 -26.49 -27.38 11.06
C GLY A 132 -25.62 -26.14 10.82
N PRO A 133 -26.20 -25.05 10.26
CA PRO A 133 -25.44 -23.86 9.88
C PRO A 133 -24.58 -23.38 11.05
N THR A 134 -23.26 -23.46 10.87
CA THR A 134 -22.27 -22.98 11.85
C THR A 134 -22.65 -21.56 12.25
N PRO A 135 -22.74 -21.23 13.56
CA PRO A 135 -23.14 -19.90 13.98
C PRO A 135 -22.16 -18.86 13.43
N THR A 136 -22.60 -18.13 12.41
CA THR A 136 -21.83 -17.05 11.80
C THR A 136 -21.74 -15.93 12.81
N PHE A 137 -20.59 -15.83 13.48
CA PHE A 137 -20.33 -14.77 14.46
C PHE A 137 -20.50 -13.40 13.79
N THR A 138 -21.46 -12.61 14.30
CA THR A 138 -21.63 -11.21 13.90
C THR A 138 -20.30 -10.48 14.10
N PRO A 139 -19.80 -9.70 13.11
CA PRO A 139 -18.51 -9.04 13.23
C PRO A 139 -18.51 -8.07 14.41
N THR A 140 -17.59 -8.28 15.36
CA THR A 140 -17.36 -7.37 16.48
C THR A 140 -16.86 -6.04 15.93
N ILE A 141 -17.62 -4.96 16.15
CA ILE A 141 -17.27 -3.61 15.71
C ILE A 141 -15.92 -3.22 16.34
N SER A 142 -15.00 -2.70 15.51
CA SER A 142 -13.67 -2.25 15.96
C SER A 142 -13.78 -1.21 17.09
N PRO A 143 -12.92 -1.25 18.13
CA PRO A 143 -12.92 -0.24 19.19
C PRO A 143 -12.45 1.14 18.71
N PHE A 144 -11.90 1.25 17.50
CA PHE A 144 -11.42 2.50 16.89
C PHE A 144 -12.46 3.15 15.95
N PRO A 145 -12.45 4.49 15.78
CA PRO A 145 -13.35 5.19 14.86
C PRO A 145 -12.85 5.27 13.40
N PHE A 146 -11.57 4.99 13.13
CA PHE A 146 -11.00 4.90 11.76
C PHE A 146 -10.52 3.49 11.41
N ALA A 147 -10.66 3.14 10.13
CA ALA A 147 -10.17 1.91 9.53
C ALA A 147 -9.33 2.18 8.27
N LEU A 148 -8.66 1.13 7.79
CA LEU A 148 -7.98 1.13 6.49
C LEU A 148 -9.02 1.13 5.36
N ARG A 149 -8.97 2.15 4.52
CA ARG A 149 -9.86 2.30 3.37
C ARG A 149 -9.75 1.09 2.44
N ASP A 150 -10.91 0.56 2.04
CA ASP A 150 -11.06 -0.60 1.16
C ASP A 150 -10.30 -1.85 1.68
N ASN A 151 -9.92 -1.85 2.97
CA ASN A 151 -9.04 -2.81 3.65
C ASN A 151 -7.75 -3.15 2.87
N GLN A 152 -7.19 -2.19 2.14
CA GLN A 152 -6.04 -2.40 1.24
C GLN A 152 -4.92 -1.37 1.43
N VAL A 153 -3.68 -1.87 1.51
CA VAL A 153 -2.46 -1.08 1.26
C VAL A 153 -2.11 -1.20 -0.21
N ILE A 154 -1.97 -0.07 -0.91
CA ILE A 154 -1.68 -0.06 -2.35
C ILE A 154 -0.19 0.25 -2.55
N PHE A 155 0.56 -0.67 -3.16
CA PHE A 155 1.96 -0.44 -3.50
C PHE A 155 2.10 0.13 -4.92
N THR A 156 3.08 1.01 -5.10
CA THR A 156 3.41 1.66 -6.38
C THR A 156 4.89 2.03 -6.42
N SER A 157 5.39 2.44 -7.58
CA SER A 157 6.70 3.10 -7.70
C SER A 157 6.63 4.49 -7.09
N ASN A 158 7.73 4.92 -6.45
CA ASN A 158 7.94 6.28 -5.96
C ASN A 158 7.70 7.34 -7.06
N PHE A 159 6.59 8.06 -6.93
CA PHE A 159 6.22 9.20 -7.78
C PHE A 159 6.49 10.56 -7.11
N ALA A 160 6.78 10.57 -5.81
CA ALA A 160 6.83 11.78 -5.00
C ALA A 160 8.17 12.54 -5.11
N ASN A 161 9.23 11.87 -5.55
CA ASN A 161 10.55 12.46 -5.74
C ASN A 161 11.40 11.69 -6.78
N SER A 162 12.49 12.32 -7.23
CA SER A 162 13.36 11.79 -8.29
C SER A 162 14.38 10.72 -7.85
N ALA A 163 14.33 10.22 -6.61
CA ALA A 163 15.33 9.28 -6.10
C ALA A 163 15.15 7.84 -6.62
N GLY A 164 14.00 7.50 -7.21
CA GLY A 164 13.71 6.15 -7.73
C GLY A 164 13.92 5.09 -6.66
N CYS A 165 14.77 4.10 -6.94
CA CYS A 165 15.10 2.99 -6.01
C CYS A 165 15.99 3.38 -4.83
N ALA A 166 16.58 4.59 -4.79
CA ALA A 166 17.39 5.08 -3.66
C ALA A 166 16.51 5.68 -2.52
N TRP A 167 15.28 5.21 -2.41
CA TRP A 167 14.25 5.71 -1.52
C TRP A 167 13.17 4.64 -1.35
N GLN A 168 12.66 4.49 -0.14
CA GLN A 168 11.45 3.72 0.16
C GLN A 168 10.63 4.52 1.19
N GLY A 169 9.31 4.50 1.06
CA GLY A 169 8.45 5.34 1.89
C GLY A 169 6.99 4.91 1.93
N ILE A 170 6.28 5.45 2.90
CA ILE A 170 4.84 5.26 3.09
C ILE A 170 4.21 6.64 3.04
N GLY A 171 3.15 6.80 2.25
CA GLY A 171 2.37 8.03 2.19
C GLY A 171 0.87 7.75 2.18
N GLY A 172 0.05 8.79 2.22
CA GLY A 172 -1.38 8.57 2.37
C GLY A 172 -2.27 9.78 2.54
N GLN A 173 -3.53 9.50 2.88
CA GLN A 173 -4.63 10.44 3.07
C GLN A 173 -5.51 9.97 4.23
N VAL A 174 -6.32 10.87 4.78
CA VAL A 174 -7.32 10.56 5.82
C VAL A 174 -8.63 11.25 5.46
N PHE A 175 -9.74 10.50 5.50
CA PHE A 175 -11.07 10.98 5.13
C PHE A 175 -12.07 10.88 6.29
N GLY A 176 -12.96 11.86 6.40
CA GLY A 176 -14.07 11.88 7.35
C GLY A 176 -15.32 11.13 6.88
N LEU A 177 -16.36 11.13 7.72
CA LEU A 177 -17.69 10.57 7.43
C LEU A 177 -18.39 11.23 6.23
N ASP A 178 -18.01 12.46 5.91
CA ASP A 178 -18.45 13.24 4.76
C ASP A 178 -17.64 12.95 3.48
N GLY A 179 -16.61 12.10 3.57
CA GLY A 179 -15.66 11.83 2.49
C GLY A 179 -14.64 12.95 2.25
N LEU A 180 -14.63 14.01 3.08
CA LEU A 180 -13.67 15.11 2.96
C LEU A 180 -12.33 14.76 3.64
N GLU A 181 -11.25 15.37 3.18
CA GLU A 181 -9.91 15.15 3.71
C GLU A 181 -9.71 15.84 5.08
N ILE A 182 -9.37 15.06 6.12
CA ILE A 182 -9.11 15.56 7.48
C ILE A 182 -7.64 15.97 7.64
N ARG A 183 -7.40 17.18 8.15
CA ARG A 183 -6.08 17.75 8.45
C ARG A 183 -5.87 17.92 9.96
N GLY A 184 -4.61 17.93 10.41
CA GLY A 184 -4.23 18.22 11.79
C GLY A 184 -4.19 16.99 12.72
N MET A 185 -4.56 15.82 12.22
CA MET A 185 -4.32 14.53 12.88
C MET A 185 -2.90 14.02 12.58
N GLN A 186 -2.40 13.10 13.39
CA GLN A 186 -1.03 12.59 13.33
C GLN A 186 -0.99 11.18 12.74
N ILE A 187 0.05 10.86 11.97
CA ILE A 187 0.35 9.53 11.47
C ILE A 187 1.64 9.06 12.14
N HIS A 188 1.58 7.97 12.89
CA HIS A 188 2.74 7.33 13.50
C HIS A 188 3.17 6.14 12.64
N VAL A 189 4.44 6.12 12.23
CA VAL A 189 5.05 5.05 11.43
C VAL A 189 6.24 4.50 12.19
N PHE A 190 6.19 3.22 12.53
CA PHE A 190 7.20 2.58 13.37
C PHE A 190 7.46 1.13 12.96
N THR A 191 8.61 0.56 13.31
CA THR A 191 8.89 -0.86 13.12
C THR A 191 8.53 -1.67 14.38
N PRO A 192 8.13 -2.95 14.26
CA PRO A 192 7.85 -3.81 15.43
C PRO A 192 9.03 -4.02 16.38
N ASP A 193 10.27 -3.77 15.93
CA ASP A 193 11.51 -3.83 16.73
C ASP A 193 11.87 -2.48 17.40
N GLY A 194 11.09 -1.42 17.17
CA GLY A 194 11.34 -0.08 17.70
C GLY A 194 12.58 0.64 17.13
N ARG A 195 13.22 0.10 16.08
CA ARG A 195 14.43 0.70 15.47
C ARG A 195 14.13 1.84 14.50
N PHE A 196 12.89 1.96 14.04
CA PHE A 196 12.36 3.13 13.33
C PHE A 196 11.10 3.61 14.05
N ASP A 197 11.01 4.92 14.27
CA ASP A 197 9.83 5.62 14.79
C ASP A 197 9.84 7.04 14.21
N GLN A 198 8.77 7.42 13.50
CA GLN A 198 8.51 8.78 13.06
C GLN A 198 7.02 9.11 13.19
N THR A 199 6.72 10.38 13.46
CA THR A 199 5.35 10.92 13.41
C THR A 199 5.30 12.09 12.44
N THR A 200 4.32 12.10 11.53
CA THR A 200 4.07 13.20 10.57
C THR A 200 2.63 13.68 10.67
N PRO A 201 2.33 14.99 10.56
CA PRO A 201 0.94 15.46 10.51
C PRO A 201 0.31 15.19 9.14
N THR A 202 -0.99 14.92 9.16
CA THR A 202 -1.85 14.97 7.96
C THR A 202 -1.83 16.36 7.34
N GLY A 203 -1.72 16.41 6.00
CA GLY A 203 -1.53 17.66 5.25
C GLY A 203 -0.10 18.22 5.36
N SER A 204 0.90 17.34 5.47
CA SER A 204 2.33 17.66 5.38
C SER A 204 2.88 17.59 3.96
N ASN A 205 2.31 16.74 3.09
CA ASN A 205 2.74 16.58 1.70
C ASN A 205 1.52 16.51 0.75
N SER A 206 1.26 17.60 0.03
CA SER A 206 0.09 17.74 -0.85
C SER A 206 0.13 16.84 -2.10
N LEU A 207 1.27 16.23 -2.43
CA LEU A 207 1.38 15.25 -3.54
C LEU A 207 0.52 14.00 -3.31
N TYR A 208 0.22 13.68 -2.04
CA TYR A 208 -0.61 12.54 -1.66
C TYR A 208 -2.09 12.90 -1.49
N GLY A 209 -2.42 14.17 -1.24
CA GLY A 209 -3.77 14.68 -1.02
C GLY A 209 -3.74 16.13 -0.55
N GLN A 210 -4.60 16.98 -1.10
CA GLN A 210 -4.46 18.45 -1.00
C GLN A 210 -4.54 19.00 0.43
N ASN A 211 -5.26 18.33 1.33
CA ASN A 211 -5.50 18.78 2.70
C ASN A 211 -5.04 17.77 3.76
N SER A 212 -5.17 16.46 3.51
CA SER A 212 -4.76 15.39 4.44
C SER A 212 -3.45 14.69 4.05
N GLY A 213 -2.91 14.96 2.86
CA GLY A 213 -1.76 14.25 2.29
C GLY A 213 -0.53 14.24 3.19
N TRP A 214 0.10 13.07 3.32
CA TRP A 214 1.28 12.87 4.18
C TRP A 214 2.27 11.88 3.57
N GLU A 215 3.52 11.95 4.05
CA GLU A 215 4.62 11.08 3.64
C GLU A 215 5.58 10.84 4.82
N VAL A 216 6.11 9.63 4.90
CA VAL A 216 7.26 9.23 5.74
C VAL A 216 8.21 8.40 4.88
N ARG A 217 9.45 8.89 4.69
CA ARG A 217 10.53 8.06 4.13
C ARG A 217 10.99 7.07 5.19
N VAL A 218 10.95 5.78 4.86
CA VAL A 218 11.31 4.71 5.80
C VAL A 218 12.71 4.14 5.57
N ASP A 219 13.26 4.27 4.35
CA ASP A 219 14.62 3.84 4.02
C ASP A 219 15.23 4.65 2.85
N ASN A 220 16.55 4.55 2.72
CA ASN A 220 17.36 5.01 1.59
C ASN A 220 17.58 3.91 0.53
N GLN A 221 17.16 2.67 0.78
CA GLN A 221 17.29 1.51 -0.12
C GLN A 221 15.98 0.70 -0.18
N ILE A 222 15.86 -0.18 -1.16
CA ILE A 222 14.73 -1.11 -1.27
C ILE A 222 14.93 -2.30 -0.33
N ASN A 223 13.99 -2.51 0.61
CA ASN A 223 14.05 -3.57 1.62
C ASN A 223 12.74 -4.40 1.67
N ASN A 224 12.73 -5.46 2.50
CA ASN A 224 11.55 -6.23 2.90
C ASN A 224 11.21 -6.08 4.39
N LEU A 225 11.35 -4.89 4.96
CA LEU A 225 11.01 -4.63 6.36
C LEU A 225 9.51 -4.47 6.58
N THR A 226 9.08 -4.81 7.78
CA THR A 226 7.71 -4.60 8.26
C THR A 226 7.62 -3.27 9.00
N TYR A 227 6.68 -2.43 8.59
CA TYR A 227 6.31 -1.20 9.28
C TYR A 227 4.86 -1.29 9.76
N LEU A 228 4.55 -0.56 10.82
CA LEU A 228 3.22 -0.37 11.38
C LEU A 228 2.83 1.10 11.23
N VAL A 229 1.63 1.35 10.73
CA VAL A 229 1.09 2.71 10.50
C VAL A 229 -0.16 2.90 11.35
N GLU A 230 -0.10 3.79 12.33
CA GLU A 230 -1.20 4.09 13.25
C GLU A 230 -1.67 5.53 13.08
N LEU A 231 -2.97 5.73 12.92
CA LEU A 231 -3.60 7.05 12.92
C LEU A 231 -3.85 7.51 14.35
N ARG A 232 -3.47 8.75 14.67
CA ARG A 232 -3.62 9.39 15.97
C ARG A 232 -4.37 10.70 15.87
N SER A 233 -5.13 11.03 16.91
CA SER A 233 -5.74 12.35 17.09
C SER A 233 -4.66 13.45 17.15
N ALA A 234 -5.06 14.72 17.05
CA ALA A 234 -4.14 15.85 17.22
C ALA A 234 -3.40 15.85 18.58
N GLY A 235 -3.97 15.19 19.60
CA GLY A 235 -3.38 14.99 20.92
C GLY A 235 -2.55 13.70 21.08
N GLY A 236 -2.30 12.96 20.00
CA GLY A 236 -1.48 11.72 20.02
C GLY A 236 -2.21 10.45 20.48
N THR A 237 -3.52 10.49 20.72
CA THR A 237 -4.31 9.30 21.08
C THR A 237 -4.54 8.42 19.85
N PRO A 238 -4.28 7.10 19.87
CA PRO A 238 -4.60 6.21 18.75
C PRO A 238 -6.10 6.21 18.41
N VAL A 239 -6.42 6.37 17.12
CA VAL A 239 -7.80 6.38 16.57
C VAL A 239 -8.01 5.41 15.40
N SER A 240 -6.99 4.63 15.02
CA SER A 240 -7.10 3.42 14.20
C SER A 240 -6.41 2.24 14.89
N GLN A 241 -6.63 1.02 14.37
CA GLN A 241 -5.67 -0.07 14.58
C GLN A 241 -4.37 0.23 13.82
N PRO A 242 -3.20 -0.27 14.28
CA PRO A 242 -1.97 -0.24 13.50
C PRO A 242 -2.09 -1.10 12.23
N ILE A 243 -1.75 -0.51 11.07
CA ILE A 243 -1.80 -1.17 9.76
C ILE A 243 -0.41 -1.70 9.40
N THR A 244 -0.32 -3.01 9.16
CA THR A 244 0.92 -3.68 8.75
C THR A 244 1.24 -3.40 7.29
N VAL A 245 2.38 -2.76 7.04
CA VAL A 245 2.97 -2.52 5.72
C VAL A 245 4.24 -3.35 5.61
N GLN A 246 4.17 -4.46 4.88
CA GLN A 246 5.30 -5.33 4.58
C GLN A 246 5.78 -5.04 3.15
N PHE A 247 6.97 -4.47 2.96
CA PHE A 247 7.48 -4.19 1.62
C PHE A 247 7.90 -5.49 0.89
N PRO A 248 7.70 -5.56 -0.45
CA PRO A 248 8.03 -6.75 -1.26
C PRO A 248 9.50 -6.78 -1.73
N GLN A 249 10.33 -5.79 -1.37
CA GLN A 249 11.69 -5.58 -1.91
C GLN A 249 11.75 -5.42 -3.44
N ASP A 250 10.74 -4.77 -4.02
CA ASP A 250 10.69 -4.39 -5.44
C ASP A 250 10.70 -2.86 -5.59
N CYS A 251 11.47 -2.34 -6.54
CA CYS A 251 11.51 -0.91 -6.85
C CYS A 251 10.24 -0.43 -7.59
N ALA A 252 9.51 -1.31 -8.27
CA ALA A 252 8.17 -0.98 -8.80
C ALA A 252 7.09 -0.89 -7.70
N ALA A 253 7.45 -1.20 -6.45
CA ALA A 253 6.55 -1.24 -5.29
C ALA A 253 7.21 -0.61 -4.03
N ASN A 254 8.07 0.39 -4.22
CA ASN A 254 8.82 1.04 -3.12
C ASN A 254 8.08 2.17 -2.41
N LEU A 255 6.86 2.48 -2.83
CA LEU A 255 5.95 3.41 -2.16
C LEU A 255 4.66 2.68 -1.77
N ALA A 256 4.38 2.62 -0.47
CA ALA A 256 3.11 2.13 0.06
C ALA A 256 2.13 3.29 0.31
N LEU A 257 0.92 3.17 -0.20
CA LEU A 257 -0.17 4.11 0.02
C LEU A 257 -1.15 3.55 1.06
N VAL A 258 -1.26 4.24 2.19
CA VAL A 258 -2.15 3.90 3.31
C VAL A 258 -3.20 5.01 3.46
N ARG A 259 -4.47 4.66 3.22
CA ARG A 259 -5.59 5.60 3.32
C ARG A 259 -6.48 5.23 4.49
N PHE A 260 -6.76 6.17 5.37
CA PHE A 260 -7.72 5.96 6.47
C PHE A 260 -9.07 6.57 6.15
N VAL A 261 -10.14 5.90 6.54
CA VAL A 261 -11.53 6.41 6.49
C VAL A 261 -12.14 6.36 7.87
N GLN A 262 -12.92 7.38 8.20
CA GLN A 262 -13.74 7.42 9.40
C GLN A 262 -14.99 6.56 9.22
N GLU A 263 -15.19 5.57 10.08
CA GLU A 263 -16.38 4.71 10.06
C GLU A 263 -17.48 5.19 11.02
N ARG A 264 -17.12 6.04 12.01
CA ARG A 264 -18.03 6.58 13.04
C ARG A 264 -17.44 7.83 13.73
N PRO A 265 -18.26 8.65 14.42
CA PRO A 265 -17.77 9.84 15.12
C PRO A 265 -16.61 9.57 16.08
N PHE A 266 -15.71 10.55 16.21
CA PHE A 266 -14.57 10.57 17.14
C PHE A 266 -14.55 11.87 17.95
#